data_AF-A0A7V1LRJ8-F1
#
_entry.id   AF-A0A7V1LRJ8-F1
#
_cell.length_a   1.000
_cell.length_b   1.000
_cell.length_c   1.000
_cell.angle_alpha   90.00
_cell.angle_beta   90.00
_cell.angle_gamma   90.00
#
_symmetry.space_group_name_H-M   'P 1'
#
loop_
_entity.id
_entity.type
_entity.pdbx_description
1 polymer ?
#
loop_
_entity_poly.entity_id
_entity_poly.type
_entity_poly.pdbx_seq_one_letter_code
_entity_poly.pdbx_strand_id
1 'polypeptide(L)' 'CRKPSAFMALKAKEKFPAIDFSKSIMVGDTENDMVFGKNTGMFTILVGNETVSPEVVDFKTRDLSSLAACFKKQK' A
#
# COMPACT_ATOMS: atom_id res chain seq x y z
N CYS A 1 4.25 -18.01 1.18
CA CYS A 1 4.53 -16.58 1.40
C CYS A 1 3.24 -15.79 1.27
N ARG A 2 2.81 -15.13 2.35
CA ARG A 2 1.60 -14.31 2.35
C ARG A 2 1.89 -13.02 3.12
N LYS A 3 1.15 -11.96 2.80
CA LYS A 3 0.99 -10.80 3.67
C LYS A 3 0.67 -11.28 5.11
N PRO A 4 1.22 -10.64 6.15
CA PRO A 4 1.88 -9.32 6.15
C PRO A 4 3.41 -9.35 5.91
N SER A 5 4.01 -10.51 5.59
CA SER A 5 5.45 -10.62 5.37
C SER A 5 5.92 -9.90 4.10
N ALA A 6 6.99 -9.11 4.22
CA ALA A 6 7.64 -8.40 3.11
C ALA A 6 8.25 -9.33 2.03
N PHE A 7 8.35 -10.64 2.29
CA PHE A 7 9.04 -11.58 1.41
C PHE A 7 8.53 -11.54 -0.04
N MET A 8 7.22 -11.37 -0.24
CA MET A 8 6.64 -11.27 -1.58
C MET A 8 7.14 -10.02 -2.33
N ALA A 9 7.22 -8.87 -1.67
CA ALA A 9 7.74 -7.64 -2.29
C ALA A 9 9.22 -7.78 -2.62
N LEU A 10 10.02 -8.36 -1.70
CA LEU A 10 11.45 -8.59 -1.94
C LEU A 10 11.68 -9.49 -3.16
N LYS A 11 10.88 -10.56 -3.31
CA LYS A 11 10.91 -11.40 -4.51
C LYS A 11 10.50 -10.64 -5.77
N ALA A 12 9.56 -9.70 -5.69
CA ALA A 12 9.21 -8.85 -6.82
C ALA A 12 10.39 -7.94 -7.20
N LYS A 13 11.09 -7.35 -6.23
CA LYS A 13 12.29 -6.52 -6.48
C LYS A 13 13.46 -7.32 -7.05
N GLU A 14 13.66 -8.57 -6.62
CA GLU A 14 14.65 -9.47 -7.23
C GLU A 14 14.35 -9.70 -8.73
N LYS A 15 13.08 -9.89 -9.09
CA LYS A 15 12.66 -10.10 -10.49
C LYS A 15 12.63 -8.80 -11.31
N PHE A 16 12.34 -7.68 -10.65
CA PHE A 16 12.21 -6.36 -11.26
C PHE A 16 13.03 -5.35 -10.45
N PRO A 17 14.35 -5.27 -10.68
CA PRO A 17 15.25 -4.40 -9.89
C PRO A 17 14.91 -2.91 -9.95
N ALA A 18 14.14 -2.48 -10.95
CA ALA A 18 13.64 -1.11 -11.10
C ALA A 18 12.58 -0.72 -10.04
N ILE A 19 12.04 -1.67 -9.28
CA ILE A 19 11.09 -1.37 -8.21
C ILE A 19 11.80 -0.63 -7.07
N ASP A 20 11.33 0.59 -6.82
CA ASP A 20 11.69 1.41 -5.67
C ASP A 20 10.51 1.49 -4.71
N PHE A 21 10.61 0.83 -3.56
CA PHE A 21 9.53 0.81 -2.57
C PHE A 21 9.22 2.18 -2.00
N SER A 22 10.21 3.07 -1.90
CA SER A 22 9.99 4.45 -1.42
C SER A 22 9.12 5.29 -2.35
N LYS A 23 8.99 4.86 -3.62
CA LYS A 23 8.12 5.47 -4.64
C LYS A 23 6.88 4.61 -4.95
N SER A 24 6.71 3.52 -4.21
CA SER A 24 5.60 2.57 -4.40
C SER A 24 4.49 2.82 -3.39
N ILE A 25 3.26 2.47 -3.77
CA ILE A 25 2.06 2.65 -2.97
C ILE A 25 1.40 1.28 -2.77
N MET A 26 1.17 0.89 -1.52
CA MET A 26 0.39 -0.28 -1.17
C MET A 26 -1.07 0.13 -0.95
N VAL A 27 -1.95 -0.34 -1.83
CA VAL A 27 -3.39 -0.11 -1.73
C VAL A 27 -4.08 -1.41 -1.32
N GLY A 28 -4.86 -1.38 -0.25
CA GLY A 28 -5.58 -2.56 0.24
C GLY A 28 -6.71 -2.21 1.20
N ASP A 29 -7.49 -3.20 1.59
CA ASP A 29 -8.69 -3.07 2.40
C ASP A 29 -8.53 -3.63 3.82
N THR A 30 -7.49 -4.44 4.06
CA THR A 30 -7.27 -5.11 5.35
C THR A 30 -6.03 -4.60 6.09
N GLU A 31 -5.96 -4.85 7.39
CA GLU A 31 -4.76 -4.55 8.20
C GLU A 31 -3.50 -5.26 7.67
N ASN A 32 -3.64 -6.51 7.19
CA ASN A 32 -2.52 -7.27 6.63
C ASN A 32 -1.88 -6.58 5.41
N ASP A 33 -2.67 -5.84 4.63
CA ASP A 33 -2.17 -5.03 3.52
C ASP A 33 -1.34 -3.86 4.00
N MET A 34 -1.84 -3.16 5.01
CA MET A 34 -1.22 -1.96 5.56
C MET A 34 0.10 -2.30 6.24
N VAL A 35 0.11 -3.36 7.06
CA VAL A 35 1.34 -3.87 7.69
C VAL A 35 2.35 -4.32 6.63
N PHE A 36 1.90 -4.96 5.55
CA PHE A 36 2.79 -5.36 4.45
C PHE A 36 3.45 -4.16 3.77
N GLY A 37 2.67 -3.14 3.43
CA GLY A 37 3.18 -1.90 2.84
C GLY A 37 4.18 -1.20 3.77
N LYS A 38 3.84 -1.11 5.06
CA LYS A 38 4.73 -0.49 6.06
C LYS A 38 6.05 -1.25 6.22
N ASN A 39 5.99 -2.58 6.32
CA ASN A 39 7.17 -3.45 6.42
C ASN A 39 8.10 -3.37 5.20
N THR A 40 7.57 -2.98 4.04
CA THR A 40 8.32 -2.84 2.79
C THR A 40 8.77 -1.41 2.51
N GLY A 41 8.36 -0.44 3.34
CA GLY A 41 8.69 0.98 3.18
C GLY A 41 7.88 1.69 2.10
N MET A 42 6.70 1.16 1.74
CA MET A 42 5.77 1.78 0.80
C MET A 42 4.84 2.76 1.51
N PHE A 43 4.28 3.70 0.76
CA PHE A 43 3.15 4.52 1.23
C PHE A 43 1.88 3.69 1.26
N THR A 44 1.11 3.71 2.35
CA THR A 44 -0.06 2.83 2.53
C THR A 44 -1.37 3.58 2.35
N ILE A 45 -2.29 2.98 1.60
CA ILE A 45 -3.63 3.50 1.35
C ILE A 45 -4.67 2.45 1.71
N LEU A 46 -5.44 2.72 2.77
CA LEU A 46 -6.58 1.91 3.16
C LEU A 46 -7.81 2.29 2.33
N VAL A 47 -8.42 1.32 1.67
CA VAL A 47 -9.65 1.49 0.89
C VAL A 47 -10.82 0.86 1.65
N GLY A 48 -11.91 1.61 1.79
CA GLY A 48 -13.14 1.15 2.41
C GLY A 48 -13.30 1.63 3.84
N ASN A 49 -14.09 0.88 4.60
CA ASN A 49 -14.58 1.31 5.92
C ASN A 49 -13.92 0.58 7.08
N GLU A 50 -13.00 -0.35 6.84
CA GLU A 50 -12.31 -1.08 7.91
C GLU A 50 -11.58 -0.13 8.86
N THR A 51 -11.53 -0.53 10.13
CA THR A 51 -10.78 0.17 11.17
C THR A 51 -9.47 -0.57 11.38
N VAL A 52 -8.40 -0.02 10.83
CA VAL A 52 -7.03 -0.51 10.96
C VAL A 52 -6.24 0.47 11.83
N SER A 53 -5.17 0.01 12.48
CA SER A 53 -4.28 0.90 13.23
C SER A 53 -3.82 2.10 12.37
N PRO A 54 -3.96 3.35 12.85
CA PRO A 54 -3.52 4.53 12.12
C PRO A 54 -1.99 4.58 11.93
N GLU A 55 -1.23 3.81 12.70
CA GLU A 55 0.24 3.75 12.59
C GLU A 55 0.72 3.13 11.27
N VAL A 56 -0.12 2.28 10.66
CA VAL A 56 0.18 1.57 9.42
C VAL A 56 -0.56 2.13 8.21
N VAL A 57 -1.37 3.17 8.38
CA VAL A 57 -2.19 3.78 7.33
C VAL A 57 -1.77 5.23 7.11
N ASP A 58 -1.16 5.53 5.96
CA ASP A 58 -0.77 6.90 5.62
C ASP A 58 -1.93 7.70 4.99
N PHE A 59 -2.87 7.03 4.31
CA PHE A 59 -4.07 7.64 3.73
C PHE A 59 -5.27 6.68 3.72
N LYS A 60 -6.49 7.21 3.85
CA LYS A 60 -7.74 6.42 3.78
C LYS A 60 -8.68 7.00 2.74
N THR A 61 -9.29 6.12 1.95
CA THR A 61 -10.29 6.45 0.91
C THR A 61 -11.46 5.48 0.96
N ARG A 62 -12.64 5.91 0.53
CA ARG A 62 -13.85 5.06 0.50
C ARG A 62 -13.80 3.97 -0.56
N ASP A 63 -13.22 4.27 -1.73
CA ASP A 63 -13.17 3.40 -2.89
C ASP A 63 -12.01 3.78 -3.83
N LEU A 64 -11.71 2.89 -4.78
CA LEU A 64 -10.66 3.09 -5.78
C LEU A 64 -10.98 4.24 -6.74
N SER A 65 -12.25 4.52 -7.01
CA SER A 65 -12.67 5.63 -7.88
C SER A 65 -12.30 6.98 -7.25
N SER A 66 -12.55 7.13 -5.95
CA SER A 66 -12.18 8.31 -5.17
C SER A 66 -10.66 8.47 -5.11
N LEU A 67 -9.93 7.36 -4.96
CA LEU A 67 -8.47 7.36 -4.99
C LEU A 67 -7.94 7.84 -6.35
N ALA A 68 -8.48 7.33 -7.46
CA ALA A 68 -8.08 7.74 -8.79
C ALA A 68 -8.35 9.25 -9.04
N ALA A 69 -9.45 9.78 -8.50
CA ALA A 69 -9.74 11.21 -8.58
C ALA A 69 -8.69 12.06 -7.82
N CYS A 70 -8.16 11.58 -6.69
CA CYS A 70 -7.08 12.27 -5.97
C CYS A 70 -5.81 12.40 -6.82
N PHE A 71 -5.41 11.34 -7.52
CA PHE A 71 -4.23 11.39 -8.40
C PHE A 71 -4.41 12.29 -9.63
N LYS A 72 -5.62 12.38 -10.17
CA LYS A 72 -5.91 13.28 -11.31
C LYS A 72 -5.80 14.76 -10.96
N LYS A 73 -6.04 15.13 -9.69
CA LYS A 73 -5.95 16.52 -9.20
C LYS A 73 -4.52 16.98 -8.94
N GLN A 74 -3.54 16.09 -8.92
CA GLN A 74 -2.13 16.43 -8.70
C GLN A 74 -1.37 16.77 -10.00
N LYS A 75 -2.10 17.04 -11.09
CA LYS A 75 -1.52 17.52 -12.36
C LYS A 75 -1.64 19.03 -12.48
#